data_AF-A0A1F5BTJ0-F1
#
_entry.id   AF-A0A1F5BTJ0-F1
#
_cell.length_a   1.000
_cell.length_b   1.000
_cell.length_c   1.000
_cell.angle_alpha   90.00
_cell.angle_beta   90.00
_cell.angle_gamma   90.00
#
_symmetry.space_group_name_H-M   'P 1'
#
loop_
_entity.id
_entity.type
_entity.pdbx_description
1 polymer ?
#
loop_
_entity_poly.entity_id
_entity_poly.type
_entity_poly.pdbx_seq_one_letter_code
_entity_poly.pdbx_strand_id
1 'polypeptide(L)'
;MKNYFERGATMPMMVLIVVVAAVVLGVLYFSVSNRPGEQAVMEKKGETMMKKEGDAMMADKTATTAEDAMMRRNDGAMMDKKDGVVMGDAMMQKYTGTVFAGKSAPLLDFNKADYDAALKTDKLIALYFYANWCPVCKAEFPVMQGAFNELTTDKAIGFRVNYNDSDTDTNEEALAREFGVAYQHTKVFVKNGQRILKSPEGWDDKRYDMEISKALGQ
;
A
#
# COMPACT_ATOMS: atom_id res chain seq x y z
N MET A 1 11.81 65.57 14.19
CA MET A 1 12.47 64.82 13.10
C MET A 1 12.17 63.34 13.27
N LYS A 2 11.65 62.71 12.20
CA LYS A 2 11.76 61.29 11.81
C LYS A 2 11.30 60.20 12.79
N ASN A 3 10.12 59.59 12.53
CA ASN A 3 10.03 58.35 11.73
C ASN A 3 8.61 57.76 11.79
N TYR A 4 7.87 57.89 10.68
CA TYR A 4 6.53 57.33 10.46
C TYR A 4 6.53 56.38 9.25
N PHE A 5 7.55 55.51 9.12
CA PHE A 5 7.73 54.70 7.90
C PHE A 5 8.26 53.30 8.19
N GLU A 6 7.51 52.40 8.86
CA GLU A 6 7.89 50.97 8.93
C GLU A 6 6.73 49.94 9.02
N ARG A 7 5.48 50.26 8.64
CA ARG A 7 4.39 49.24 8.66
C ARG A 7 3.44 49.25 7.45
N GLY A 8 3.92 49.63 6.27
CA GLY A 8 3.07 49.77 5.07
C GLY A 8 3.48 49.01 3.80
N ALA A 9 4.58 48.25 3.80
CA ALA A 9 5.19 47.79 2.54
C ALA A 9 5.38 46.27 2.37
N THR A 10 5.13 45.44 3.39
CA THR A 10 5.41 43.99 3.29
C THR A 10 4.27 43.17 2.69
N MET A 11 3.02 43.48 3.04
CA MET A 11 1.83 42.81 2.48
C MET A 11 1.64 43.02 0.96
N PRO A 12 1.70 44.25 0.41
CA PRO A 12 1.51 44.43 -1.04
C PRO A 12 2.67 43.83 -1.86
N MET A 13 3.89 43.79 -1.32
CA MET A 13 5.05 43.21 -2.00
C MET A 13 4.98 41.67 -2.04
N MET A 14 4.54 41.03 -0.95
CA MET A 14 4.29 39.58 -0.91
C MET A 14 3.20 39.18 -1.91
N VAL A 15 2.09 39.93 -1.97
CA VAL A 15 1.02 39.68 -2.95
C VAL A 15 1.52 39.83 -4.38
N LEU A 16 2.33 40.87 -4.67
CA LEU A 16 2.98 41.03 -5.97
C LEU A 16 3.89 39.85 -6.33
N ILE A 17 4.70 39.37 -5.39
CA ILE A 17 5.60 38.23 -5.60
C ILE A 17 4.80 36.95 -5.89
N VAL A 18 3.72 36.69 -5.15
CA VAL A 18 2.86 35.52 -5.37
C VAL A 18 2.16 35.59 -6.72
N VAL A 19 1.67 36.77 -7.12
CA VAL A 19 1.04 36.98 -8.44
C VAL A 19 2.06 36.77 -9.57
N VAL A 20 3.27 37.32 -9.44
CA VAL A 20 4.34 37.14 -10.44
C VAL A 20 4.75 35.67 -10.53
N ALA A 21 4.89 34.97 -9.40
CA ALA A 21 5.22 33.54 -9.38
C ALA A 21 4.13 32.70 -10.05
N ALA A 22 2.85 33.00 -9.81
CA ALA A 22 1.73 32.30 -10.44
C ALA A 22 1.69 32.53 -11.96
N VAL A 23 1.99 33.75 -12.43
CA VAL A 23 2.06 34.06 -13.86
C VAL A 23 3.24 33.33 -14.51
N VAL A 24 4.42 33.32 -13.89
CA VAL A 24 5.60 32.61 -14.41
C VAL A 24 5.35 31.10 -14.48
N LEU A 25 4.76 30.51 -13.43
CA LEU A 25 4.39 29.09 -13.43
C LEU A 25 3.34 28.77 -14.49
N GLY A 26 2.35 29.65 -14.69
CA GLY A 26 1.35 29.50 -15.74
C GLY A 26 1.95 29.56 -17.15
N VAL A 27 2.89 30.47 -17.40
CA VAL A 27 3.61 30.58 -18.68
C VAL A 27 4.50 29.37 -18.93
N LEU A 28 5.21 28.87 -17.91
CA LEU A 28 6.02 27.65 -18.01
C LEU A 28 5.15 26.42 -18.30
N TYR A 29 4.02 26.28 -17.59
CA TYR A 29 3.07 25.20 -17.80
C TYR A 29 2.47 25.25 -19.22
N PHE A 30 2.07 26.43 -19.68
CA PHE A 30 1.55 26.63 -21.03
C PHE A 30 2.62 26.34 -22.09
N SER A 31 3.87 26.76 -21.87
CA SER A 31 4.99 26.51 -22.79
C SER A 31 5.38 25.03 -22.86
N VAL A 32 5.32 24.30 -21.74
CA VAL A 32 5.55 22.84 -21.71
C VAL A 32 4.39 22.09 -22.37
N SER A 33 3.14 22.50 -22.11
CA SER A 33 1.94 21.84 -22.62
C SER A 33 1.76 22.02 -24.13
N ASN A 34 2.28 23.11 -24.71
CA ASN A 34 2.19 23.40 -26.14
C ASN A 34 3.39 22.90 -26.97
N ARG A 35 4.25 22.02 -26.44
CA ARG A 35 5.32 21.41 -27.26
C ARG A 35 4.72 20.34 -28.20
N PRO A 36 4.73 20.54 -29.53
CA PRO A 36 4.32 19.51 -30.47
C PRO A 36 5.44 18.49 -30.62
N GLY A 37 5.15 17.25 -30.23
CA GLY A 37 5.72 16.00 -30.76
C GLY A 37 7.23 15.93 -31.01
N GLU A 38 7.96 15.39 -30.04
CA GLU A 38 9.25 14.73 -30.27
C GLU A 38 9.06 13.22 -30.06
N GLN A 39 8.31 12.61 -30.99
CA GLN A 39 8.39 11.17 -31.26
C GLN A 39 9.26 10.99 -32.49
N ALA A 40 10.52 10.63 -32.30
CA ALA A 40 11.28 9.91 -33.31
C ALA A 40 12.51 9.21 -32.71
N VAL A 41 12.70 7.96 -33.16
CA VAL A 41 13.95 7.19 -33.23
C VAL A 41 14.37 6.40 -31.98
N MET A 42 14.07 5.10 -32.01
CA MET A 42 15.09 4.03 -32.07
C MET A 42 14.39 2.68 -32.30
N GLU A 43 14.23 2.31 -33.57
CA GLU A 43 14.17 0.90 -33.97
C GLU A 43 15.56 0.28 -33.77
N LYS A 44 15.64 -0.90 -33.15
CA LYS A 44 16.60 -1.94 -33.55
C LYS A 44 16.07 -3.34 -33.26
N LYS A 45 15.43 -3.90 -34.30
CA LYS A 45 15.67 -5.21 -34.92
C LYS A 45 16.55 -6.21 -34.15
N GLY A 46 15.99 -7.40 -33.90
CA GLY A 46 16.71 -8.61 -33.51
C GLY A 46 15.95 -9.85 -33.98
N GLU A 47 16.10 -10.19 -35.26
CA GLU A 47 15.70 -11.48 -35.84
C GLU A 47 16.51 -12.62 -35.19
N THR A 48 15.86 -13.74 -34.85
CA THR A 48 16.53 -15.05 -34.87
C THR A 48 15.55 -16.12 -35.34
N MET A 49 15.89 -16.71 -36.49
CA MET A 49 15.30 -17.93 -37.03
C MET A 49 15.66 -19.14 -36.16
N MET A 50 14.74 -20.09 -35.96
CA MET A 50 14.81 -21.40 -36.62
C MET A 50 13.64 -22.33 -36.23
N LYS A 51 13.09 -22.97 -37.27
CA LYS A 51 12.15 -24.10 -37.33
C LYS A 51 12.52 -25.29 -36.43
N LYS A 52 11.52 -26.01 -35.93
CA LYS A 52 10.96 -27.27 -36.50
C LYS A 52 9.93 -27.86 -35.53
N GLU A 53 8.67 -27.93 -35.94
CA GLU A 53 7.97 -29.15 -36.41
C GLU A 53 7.72 -30.21 -35.34
N GLY A 54 6.43 -30.43 -35.09
CA GLY A 54 5.88 -31.46 -34.21
C GLY A 54 4.36 -31.42 -34.26
N ASP A 55 3.79 -31.60 -35.45
CA ASP A 55 2.40 -32.04 -35.61
C ASP A 55 2.24 -33.39 -34.89
N ALA A 56 1.21 -33.54 -34.06
CA ALA A 56 0.05 -34.37 -34.40
C ALA A 56 -0.84 -34.66 -33.19
N MET A 57 -2.14 -34.49 -33.45
CA MET A 57 -3.31 -35.22 -32.94
C MET A 57 -4.11 -34.68 -31.75
N MET A 58 -5.35 -34.36 -32.12
CA MET A 58 -6.53 -33.98 -31.36
C MET A 58 -7.24 -35.19 -30.72
N ALA A 59 -8.02 -34.88 -29.68
CA ALA A 59 -9.28 -35.53 -29.23
C ALA A 59 -9.17 -37.02 -28.80
N ASP A 60 -9.93 -37.56 -27.86
CA ASP A 60 -11.34 -37.36 -27.54
C ASP A 60 -11.63 -37.94 -26.15
N LYS A 61 -12.72 -37.46 -25.55
CA LYS A 61 -13.29 -37.88 -24.28
C LYS A 61 -13.96 -39.24 -24.43
N THR A 62 -13.87 -40.11 -23.41
CA THR A 62 -14.95 -41.04 -23.03
C THR A 62 -14.63 -41.72 -21.69
N ALA A 63 -15.68 -42.25 -21.03
CA ALA A 63 -15.76 -42.91 -19.71
C ALA A 63 -16.09 -41.94 -18.55
N THR A 64 -17.14 -42.11 -17.74
CA THR A 64 -18.10 -43.22 -17.54
C THR A 64 -19.31 -42.71 -16.77
N THR A 65 -20.45 -43.34 -17.02
CA THR A 65 -21.77 -43.17 -16.40
C THR A 65 -21.94 -43.88 -15.05
N ALA A 66 -22.96 -43.40 -14.32
CA ALA A 66 -23.83 -44.12 -13.38
C ALA A 66 -23.22 -44.51 -12.02
N GLU A 67 -23.64 -43.89 -10.92
CA GLU A 67 -24.87 -44.13 -10.11
C GLU A 67 -24.43 -44.78 -8.80
N ASP A 68 -24.56 -44.06 -7.68
CA ASP A 68 -25.15 -44.72 -6.52
C ASP A 68 -25.84 -43.71 -5.60
N ALA A 69 -26.97 -44.16 -5.09
CA ALA A 69 -28.05 -43.37 -4.55
C ALA A 69 -28.14 -43.49 -3.02
N MET A 70 -28.99 -42.62 -2.46
CA MET A 70 -29.73 -42.75 -1.19
C MET A 70 -29.04 -42.31 0.11
N MET A 71 -29.66 -41.67 1.12
CA MET A 71 -31.00 -41.10 1.37
C MET A 71 -30.94 -40.31 2.71
N ARG A 72 -31.58 -39.14 2.74
CA ARG A 72 -32.38 -38.47 3.82
C ARG A 72 -32.13 -38.81 5.31
N ARG A 73 -32.07 -37.79 6.18
CA ARG A 73 -33.24 -37.24 6.93
C ARG A 73 -32.82 -36.12 7.90
N ASN A 74 -33.73 -35.13 7.96
CA ASN A 74 -33.92 -34.11 8.98
C ASN A 74 -34.00 -34.73 10.40
N ASP A 75 -33.54 -33.98 11.41
CA ASP A 75 -34.31 -33.65 12.63
C ASP A 75 -33.49 -32.71 13.53
N GLY A 76 -34.14 -31.67 14.03
CA GLY A 76 -33.49 -30.51 14.67
C GLY A 76 -33.13 -30.69 16.14
N ALA A 77 -32.29 -29.78 16.62
CA ALA A 77 -32.28 -29.31 18.01
C ALA A 77 -31.48 -28.01 18.11
N MET A 78 -31.99 -27.14 18.96
CA MET A 78 -31.57 -25.78 19.29
C MET A 78 -30.09 -25.68 19.73
N MET A 79 -29.44 -24.56 19.39
CA MET A 79 -28.63 -23.80 20.36
C MET A 79 -28.75 -22.32 20.05
N ASP A 80 -29.68 -21.69 20.78
CA ASP A 80 -29.64 -20.28 21.11
C ASP A 80 -28.43 -20.05 22.03
N LYS A 81 -27.46 -19.25 21.57
CA LYS A 81 -26.51 -18.57 22.45
C LYS A 81 -26.25 -17.19 21.91
N LYS A 82 -27.16 -16.31 22.30
CA LYS A 82 -26.87 -14.90 22.56
C LYS A 82 -25.65 -14.76 23.48
N ASP A 83 -24.97 -13.64 23.28
CA ASP A 83 -23.97 -12.99 24.15
C ASP A 83 -22.51 -13.45 24.02
N GLY A 84 -21.78 -12.71 23.18
CA GLY A 84 -20.34 -12.50 23.30
C GLY A 84 -19.57 -12.66 22.00
N VAL A 85 -18.92 -11.57 21.57
CA VAL A 85 -17.94 -11.50 20.46
C VAL A 85 -18.53 -11.32 19.06
N VAL A 86 -19.01 -10.10 18.77
CA VAL A 86 -19.03 -9.58 17.38
C VAL A 86 -18.51 -8.14 17.38
N MET A 87 -17.24 -7.96 17.70
CA MET A 87 -16.54 -6.68 17.47
C MET A 87 -15.36 -6.83 16.48
N GLY A 88 -15.04 -8.07 16.05
CA GLY A 88 -14.00 -8.32 15.06
C GLY A 88 -14.50 -8.29 13.61
N ASP A 89 -15.75 -8.70 13.37
CA ASP A 89 -16.23 -8.97 12.00
C ASP A 89 -16.61 -7.70 11.23
N ALA A 90 -17.05 -6.64 11.93
CA ALA A 90 -17.44 -5.38 11.30
C ALA A 90 -16.26 -4.52 10.80
N MET A 91 -15.07 -4.68 11.40
CA MET A 91 -13.86 -3.94 10.99
C MET A 91 -13.17 -4.54 9.76
N MET A 92 -13.33 -5.85 9.56
CA MET A 92 -12.81 -6.59 8.41
C MET A 92 -13.59 -6.34 7.12
N GLN A 93 -14.78 -5.73 7.22
CA GLN A 93 -15.66 -5.43 6.08
C GLN A 93 -15.31 -4.11 5.37
N LYS A 94 -14.33 -3.33 5.85
CA LYS A 94 -13.99 -2.01 5.28
C LYS A 94 -12.87 -2.04 4.24
N TYR A 95 -11.98 -3.02 4.32
CA TYR A 95 -10.79 -3.10 3.48
C TYR A 95 -10.90 -4.27 2.50
N THR A 96 -10.31 -4.12 1.33
CA THR A 96 -10.44 -5.06 0.21
C THR A 96 -9.17 -5.88 -0.04
N GLY A 97 -8.03 -5.46 0.51
CA GLY A 97 -6.75 -6.12 0.39
C GLY A 97 -6.69 -7.46 1.13
N THR A 98 -5.80 -8.33 0.66
CA THR A 98 -5.51 -9.61 1.30
C THR A 98 -5.01 -9.39 2.72
N VAL A 99 -5.65 -10.04 3.70
CA VAL A 99 -5.26 -9.95 5.11
C VAL A 99 -4.18 -10.99 5.40
N PHE A 100 -3.05 -10.54 5.94
CA PHE A 100 -1.94 -11.41 6.35
C PHE A 100 -1.93 -11.74 7.84
N ALA A 101 -2.38 -10.82 8.69
CA ALA A 101 -2.39 -10.97 10.14
C ALA A 101 -3.30 -9.92 10.81
N GLY A 102 -3.48 -10.08 12.11
CA GLY A 102 -4.07 -9.06 12.98
C GLY A 102 -5.55 -9.25 13.25
N LYS A 103 -5.89 -9.54 14.52
CA LYS A 103 -7.26 -9.76 14.98
C LYS A 103 -8.01 -8.45 15.21
N SER A 104 -7.34 -7.48 15.84
CA SER A 104 -7.93 -6.17 16.16
C SER A 104 -7.46 -5.07 15.19
N ALA A 105 -6.20 -5.14 14.75
CA ALA A 105 -5.59 -4.23 13.78
C ALA A 105 -5.13 -5.06 12.58
N PRO A 106 -5.69 -4.89 11.37
CA PRO A 106 -5.34 -5.73 10.23
C PRO A 106 -3.98 -5.34 9.63
N LEU A 107 -3.22 -6.34 9.19
CA LEU A 107 -2.06 -6.21 8.31
C LEU A 107 -2.45 -6.72 6.92
N LEU A 108 -2.45 -5.83 5.94
CA LEU A 108 -2.97 -6.07 4.60
C LEU A 108 -1.87 -6.01 3.54
N ASP A 109 -2.13 -6.59 2.38
CA ASP A 109 -1.40 -6.24 1.16
C ASP A 109 -1.82 -4.85 0.70
N PHE A 110 -0.85 -4.08 0.23
CA PHE A 110 -1.11 -2.72 -0.17
C PHE A 110 -2.04 -2.67 -1.38
N ASN A 111 -3.03 -1.79 -1.27
CA ASN A 111 -3.69 -1.22 -2.44
C ASN A 111 -4.05 0.22 -2.11
N LYS A 112 -4.17 1.02 -3.17
CA LYS A 112 -4.37 2.46 -3.04
C LYS A 112 -5.68 2.81 -2.31
N ALA A 113 -6.76 2.09 -2.57
CA ALA A 113 -8.07 2.39 -2.01
C ALA A 113 -8.11 2.23 -0.49
N ASP A 114 -7.54 1.13 0.01
CA ASP A 114 -7.48 0.84 1.45
C ASP A 114 -6.54 1.79 2.18
N TYR A 115 -5.40 2.13 1.56
CA TYR A 115 -4.49 3.15 2.10
C TYR A 115 -5.16 4.52 2.20
N ASP A 116 -5.85 4.97 1.15
CA ASP A 116 -6.59 6.23 1.14
C ASP A 116 -7.75 6.23 2.15
N ALA A 117 -8.37 5.06 2.40
CA ALA A 117 -9.37 4.89 3.43
C ALA A 117 -8.76 4.95 4.84
N ALA A 118 -7.56 4.40 5.04
CA ALA A 118 -6.82 4.47 6.30
C ALA A 118 -6.37 5.90 6.65
N LEU A 119 -5.91 6.66 5.65
CA LEU A 119 -5.51 8.08 5.83
C LEU A 119 -6.62 8.98 6.35
N LYS A 120 -7.89 8.60 6.14
CA LYS A 120 -9.08 9.33 6.64
C LYS A 120 -9.43 8.99 8.09
N THR A 121 -8.63 8.15 8.76
CA THR A 121 -8.81 7.75 10.15
C THR A 121 -7.70 8.31 11.02
N ASP A 122 -7.84 8.18 12.34
CA ASP A 122 -6.82 8.50 13.35
C ASP A 122 -5.90 7.32 13.66
N LYS A 123 -6.01 6.21 12.90
CA LYS A 123 -5.20 5.01 13.10
C LYS A 123 -3.75 5.27 12.73
N LEU A 124 -2.85 4.61 13.45
CA LEU A 124 -1.46 4.45 13.04
C LEU A 124 -1.41 3.60 11.77
N ILE A 125 -0.79 4.12 10.71
CA ILE A 125 -0.54 3.38 9.48
C ILE A 125 0.92 2.93 9.48
N ALA A 126 1.15 1.61 9.48
CA ALA A 126 2.47 1.02 9.38
C ALA A 126 2.70 0.46 7.97
N LEU A 127 3.58 1.08 7.20
CA LEU A 127 3.96 0.64 5.87
C LEU A 127 5.25 -0.17 5.95
N TYR A 128 5.27 -1.33 5.30
CA TYR A 128 6.45 -2.17 5.14
C TYR A 128 6.77 -2.37 3.67
N PHE A 129 7.78 -1.66 3.19
CA PHE A 129 8.28 -1.76 1.83
C PHE A 129 9.17 -3.00 1.70
N TYR A 130 8.77 -3.96 0.88
CA TYR A 130 9.44 -5.25 0.72
C TYR A 130 9.64 -5.60 -0.76
N ALA A 131 10.51 -6.57 -1.04
CA ALA A 131 10.66 -7.12 -2.38
C ALA A 131 10.70 -8.65 -2.33
N ASN A 132 10.14 -9.32 -3.34
CA ASN A 132 10.07 -10.78 -3.40
C ASN A 132 11.44 -11.48 -3.40
N TRP A 133 12.47 -10.82 -3.92
CA TRP A 133 13.84 -11.33 -3.98
C TRP A 133 14.65 -11.08 -2.69
N CYS A 134 14.10 -10.31 -1.75
CA CYS A 134 14.80 -9.84 -0.56
C CYS A 134 14.80 -10.90 0.58
N PRO A 135 15.96 -11.47 0.96
CA PRO A 135 16.02 -12.50 2.00
C PRO A 135 15.68 -11.95 3.40
N VAL A 136 16.12 -10.73 3.72
CA VAL A 136 15.77 -10.05 4.97
C VAL A 136 14.26 -9.89 5.08
N CYS A 137 13.61 -9.51 3.98
CA CYS A 137 12.18 -9.29 3.95
C CYS A 137 11.38 -10.57 4.21
N LYS A 138 11.84 -11.70 3.66
CA LYS A 138 11.24 -13.02 3.92
C LYS A 138 11.36 -13.45 5.39
N ALA A 139 12.46 -13.09 6.05
CA ALA A 139 12.68 -13.41 7.46
C ALA A 139 11.89 -12.48 8.40
N GLU A 140 11.78 -11.19 8.04
CA GLU A 140 11.17 -10.16 8.87
C GLU A 140 9.64 -10.11 8.74
N PHE A 141 9.07 -10.45 7.59
CA PHE A 141 7.62 -10.36 7.41
C PHE A 141 6.82 -11.23 8.40
N PRO A 142 7.19 -12.48 8.72
CA PRO A 142 6.55 -13.27 9.77
C PRO A 142 6.64 -12.62 11.17
N VAL A 143 7.70 -11.88 11.44
CA VAL A 143 7.88 -11.14 12.69
C VAL A 143 6.87 -10.00 12.79
N MET A 144 6.71 -9.23 11.71
CA MET A 144 5.68 -8.19 11.61
C MET A 144 4.27 -8.77 11.75
N GLN A 145 4.00 -9.92 11.12
CA GLN A 145 2.71 -10.62 11.29
C GLN A 145 2.47 -11.01 12.75
N GLY A 146 3.49 -11.46 13.47
CA GLY A 146 3.45 -11.75 14.91
C GLY A 146 3.01 -10.52 15.72
N ALA A 147 3.72 -9.40 15.56
CA ALA A 147 3.39 -8.15 16.25
C ALA A 147 1.94 -7.71 16.01
N PHE A 148 1.47 -7.75 14.76
CA PHE A 148 0.08 -7.41 14.43
C PHE A 148 -0.96 -8.37 15.04
N ASN A 149 -0.64 -9.65 15.16
CA ASN A 149 -1.52 -10.63 15.81
C ASN A 149 -1.66 -10.41 17.32
N GLU A 150 -0.65 -9.81 17.95
CA GLU A 150 -0.63 -9.52 19.39
C GLU A 150 -1.31 -8.20 19.75
N LEU A 151 -1.56 -7.31 18.77
CA LEU A 151 -2.29 -6.08 18.99
C LEU A 151 -3.73 -6.34 19.45
N THR A 152 -4.07 -5.79 20.62
CA THR A 152 -5.43 -5.82 21.20
C THR A 152 -6.21 -4.53 20.96
N THR A 153 -5.72 -3.66 20.09
CA THR A 153 -6.34 -2.38 19.74
C THR A 153 -6.62 -2.33 18.25
N ASP A 154 -7.66 -1.61 17.87
CA ASP A 154 -7.99 -1.32 16.48
C ASP A 154 -7.32 -0.04 15.97
N LYS A 155 -6.53 0.65 16.79
CA LYS A 155 -5.93 1.95 16.47
C LYS A 155 -4.74 1.88 15.51
N ALA A 156 -4.47 0.72 14.92
CA ALA A 156 -3.39 0.52 13.96
C ALA A 156 -3.91 -0.22 12.73
N ILE A 157 -3.21 -0.03 11.62
CA ILE A 157 -3.36 -0.78 10.38
C ILE A 157 -2.00 -0.91 9.71
N GLY A 158 -1.71 -2.08 9.17
CA GLY A 158 -0.47 -2.38 8.48
C GLY A 158 -0.68 -2.59 6.99
N PHE A 159 0.29 -2.18 6.18
CA PHE A 159 0.36 -2.51 4.76
C PHE A 159 1.73 -3.07 4.40
N ARG A 160 1.75 -4.20 3.72
CA ARG A 160 2.92 -4.68 3.00
C ARG A 160 2.89 -4.11 1.58
N VAL A 161 3.96 -3.43 1.19
CA VAL A 161 4.06 -2.63 -0.04
C VAL A 161 5.20 -3.19 -0.89
N ASN A 162 4.94 -3.59 -2.14
CA ASN A 162 6.01 -4.06 -3.02
C ASN A 162 6.97 -2.90 -3.36
N TYR A 163 8.24 -3.23 -3.56
CA TYR A 163 9.30 -2.27 -3.82
C TYR A 163 10.30 -2.82 -4.82
N ASN A 164 10.39 -2.17 -5.98
CA ASN A 164 11.42 -2.38 -7.00
C ASN A 164 11.59 -3.88 -7.37
N ASP A 165 10.46 -4.55 -7.58
CA ASP A 165 10.39 -5.92 -8.09
C ASP A 165 9.32 -6.06 -9.18
N SER A 166 9.06 -7.29 -9.65
CA SER A 166 8.13 -7.57 -10.75
C SER A 166 6.67 -7.25 -10.44
N ASP A 167 6.32 -7.16 -9.16
CA ASP A 167 4.95 -7.02 -8.70
C ASP A 167 4.67 -5.57 -8.24
N THR A 168 5.69 -4.72 -8.24
CA THR A 168 5.58 -3.32 -7.84
C THR A 168 4.78 -2.52 -8.87
N ASP A 169 3.69 -1.90 -8.41
CA ASP A 169 2.84 -1.04 -9.23
C ASP A 169 3.18 0.47 -9.13
N THR A 170 2.51 1.27 -9.96
CA THR A 170 2.75 2.73 -10.03
C THR A 170 2.36 3.49 -8.75
N ASN A 171 1.39 2.99 -7.97
CA ASN A 171 1.00 3.58 -6.70
C ASN A 171 2.03 3.27 -5.62
N GLU A 172 2.54 2.05 -5.57
CA GLU A 172 3.58 1.61 -4.64
C GLU A 172 4.88 2.38 -4.88
N GLU A 173 5.28 2.55 -6.15
CA GLU A 173 6.41 3.40 -6.50
C GLU A 173 6.20 4.86 -6.07
N ALA A 174 5.01 5.42 -6.29
CA ALA A 174 4.69 6.79 -5.89
C ALA A 174 4.78 6.96 -4.37
N LEU A 175 4.26 5.99 -3.63
CA LEU A 175 4.30 5.96 -2.17
C LEU A 175 5.74 5.84 -1.64
N ALA A 176 6.55 4.99 -2.26
CA ALA A 176 7.97 4.85 -1.94
C ALA A 176 8.70 6.18 -2.18
N ARG A 177 8.43 6.88 -3.29
CA ARG A 177 8.99 8.21 -3.59
C ARG A 177 8.53 9.25 -2.57
N GLU A 178 7.25 9.29 -2.23
CA GLU A 178 6.67 10.21 -1.24
C GLU A 178 7.41 10.14 0.10
N PHE A 179 7.66 8.91 0.60
CA PHE A 179 8.34 8.73 1.88
C PHE A 179 9.87 8.66 1.77
N GLY A 180 10.43 8.77 0.57
CA GLY A 180 11.87 8.69 0.31
C GLY A 180 12.45 7.33 0.69
N VAL A 181 11.78 6.27 0.27
CA VAL A 181 12.22 4.87 0.44
C VAL A 181 13.19 4.53 -0.67
N ALA A 182 14.45 4.31 -0.30
CA ALA A 182 15.55 4.03 -1.23
C ALA A 182 15.95 2.55 -1.27
N TYR A 183 15.40 1.74 -0.35
CA TYR A 183 15.71 0.32 -0.21
C TYR A 183 14.47 -0.43 0.28
N GLN A 184 14.35 -1.70 -0.09
CA GLN A 184 13.39 -2.64 0.49
C GLN A 184 13.63 -2.83 2.00
N HIS A 185 12.85 -3.69 2.67
CA HIS A 185 12.83 -3.87 4.13
C HIS A 185 12.69 -2.56 4.93
N THR A 186 12.17 -1.49 4.32
CA THR A 186 11.99 -0.19 4.97
C THR A 186 10.63 -0.11 5.63
N LYS A 187 10.58 0.28 6.90
CA LYS A 187 9.35 0.57 7.63
C LYS A 187 9.10 2.08 7.64
N VAL A 188 7.86 2.49 7.40
CA VAL A 188 7.41 3.87 7.52
C VAL A 188 6.15 3.90 8.35
N PHE A 189 6.13 4.66 9.44
CA PHE A 189 4.90 4.88 10.21
C PHE A 189 4.35 6.27 9.94
N VAL A 190 3.04 6.33 9.71
CA VAL A 190 2.28 7.55 9.46
C VAL A 190 1.18 7.64 10.51
N LYS A 191 1.06 8.81 11.15
CA LYS A 191 -0.01 9.12 12.09
C LYS A 191 -0.48 10.53 11.84
N ASN A 192 -1.80 10.75 11.79
CA ASN A 192 -2.40 12.06 11.50
C ASN A 192 -1.87 12.69 10.21
N GLY A 193 -1.65 11.88 9.17
CA GLY A 193 -1.10 12.33 7.87
C GLY A 193 0.39 12.71 7.89
N GLN A 194 1.09 12.57 9.02
CA GLN A 194 2.50 12.87 9.14
C GLN A 194 3.33 11.60 9.28
N ARG A 195 4.46 11.54 8.56
CA ARG A 195 5.48 10.51 8.78
C ARG A 195 6.17 10.73 10.13
N ILE A 196 5.94 9.81 11.07
CA ILE A 196 6.56 9.84 12.40
C ILE A 196 7.80 8.93 12.51
N LEU A 197 7.94 7.96 11.60
CA LEU A 197 9.10 7.06 11.56
C LEU A 197 9.44 6.66 10.12
N LYS A 198 10.74 6.52 9.85
CA LYS A 198 11.29 5.78 8.71
C LYS A 198 12.52 5.01 9.17
N SER A 199 12.54 3.70 8.95
CA SER A 199 13.66 2.85 9.34
C SER A 199 13.98 1.84 8.24
N PRO A 200 15.17 1.92 7.62
CA PRO A 200 15.62 0.96 6.62
C PRO A 200 16.32 -0.27 7.23
N GLU A 201 16.47 -0.35 8.56
CA GLU A 201 17.16 -1.47 9.22
C GLU A 201 16.20 -2.63 9.45
N GLY A 202 16.62 -3.89 9.31
CA GLY A 202 15.80 -5.05 9.70
C GLY A 202 15.44 -5.03 11.20
N TRP A 203 14.20 -5.41 11.53
CA TRP A 203 13.67 -5.43 12.90
C TRP A 203 13.43 -6.85 13.41
N ASP A 204 13.58 -7.01 14.71
CA ASP A 204 13.13 -8.18 15.46
C ASP A 204 11.72 -7.95 16.04
N ASP A 205 11.18 -8.97 16.71
CA ASP A 205 9.85 -8.98 17.32
C ASP A 205 9.67 -7.81 18.29
N LYS A 206 10.60 -7.69 19.23
CA LYS A 206 10.56 -6.66 20.29
C LYS A 206 10.55 -5.25 19.73
N ARG A 207 11.23 -5.02 18.61
CA ARG A 207 11.29 -3.69 18.00
C ARG A 207 9.96 -3.29 17.36
N TYR A 208 9.25 -4.21 16.71
CA TYR A 208 7.91 -3.91 16.18
C TYR A 208 6.96 -3.50 17.32
N ASP A 209 6.90 -4.28 18.39
CA ASP A 209 6.01 -4.01 19.52
C ASP A 209 6.34 -2.67 20.18
N MET A 210 7.62 -2.39 20.38
CA MET A 210 8.10 -1.14 20.96
C MET A 210 7.70 0.07 20.11
N GLU A 211 8.00 0.06 18.81
CA GLU A 211 7.78 1.21 17.94
C GLU A 211 6.27 1.43 17.69
N ILE A 212 5.49 0.36 17.56
CA ILE A 212 4.02 0.46 17.45
C ILE A 212 3.43 1.03 18.73
N SER A 213 3.80 0.48 19.91
CA SER A 213 3.30 0.97 21.20
C SER A 213 3.67 2.43 21.44
N LYS A 214 4.90 2.82 21.12
CA LYS A 214 5.37 4.21 21.19
C LYS A 214 4.58 5.12 20.27
N ALA A 215 4.35 4.71 19.03
CA ALA A 215 3.56 5.47 18.06
C ALA A 215 2.09 5.59 18.47
N LEU A 216 1.51 4.58 19.13
CA LEU A 216 0.13 4.61 19.62
C LEU A 216 -0.05 5.48 20.88
N GLY A 217 0.97 5.56 21.74
CA GLY A 217 0.94 6.36 22.96
C GLY A 217 1.20 7.87 22.77
N GLN A 218 1.61 8.29 21.58
CA GLN A 218 1.75 9.70 21.17
C GLN A 218 0.40 10.33 20.80
#